data_AF-A0AAV0B663-F1
#
_entry.id   AF-A0AAV0B663-F1
#
_cell.length_a   1.000
_cell.length_b   1.000
_cell.length_c   1.000
_cell.angle_alpha   90.00
_cell.angle_beta   90.00
_cell.angle_gamma   90.00
#
_symmetry.space_group_name_H-M   'P 1'
#
loop_
_entity.id
_entity.type
_entity.pdbx_description
1 polymer ?
#
loop_
_entity_poly.entity_id
_entity_poly.type
_entity_poly.pdbx_seq_one_letter_code
_entity_poly.pdbx_strand_id
1 'polypeptide(L)'
;MSAFTIRNTLRVATRAIQPSGLVIRSRVFSSSRFVSAGDHHGPYLLARPPIIQGPGAKPGTVPTDLEQATGIERFEILARMEGHNPFDRTPLQVTHMGTLENPVKVPSLERTRIIGCTGFPADSHDTIYMKVSSSRPRRCPECGCAYVVDFQGDPDEPANHPPALSVIHEFPGEKPRLKWGWADMTTHAGGNQR
;
A
#
# COMPACT_ATOMS: atom_id res chain seq x y z
N MET A 1 -78.94 57.48 57.93
CA MET A 1 -78.83 56.73 56.67
C MET A 1 -77.47 57.06 56.06
N SER A 2 -76.51 56.13 56.20
CA SER A 2 -75.12 56.30 55.76
C SER A 2 -74.98 55.80 54.33
N ALA A 3 -74.55 56.65 53.40
CA ALA A 3 -74.27 56.28 52.02
C ALA A 3 -72.75 56.38 51.77
N PHE A 4 -72.11 55.21 51.78
CA PHE A 4 -70.69 55.01 51.52
C PHE A 4 -70.34 55.39 50.07
N THR A 5 -69.33 56.23 49.89
CA THR A 5 -68.73 56.56 48.59
C THR A 5 -67.65 55.53 48.25
N ILE A 6 -67.85 54.75 47.18
CA ILE A 6 -66.85 53.78 46.71
C ILE A 6 -65.83 54.50 45.82
N ARG A 7 -64.61 54.69 46.31
CA ARG A 7 -63.46 55.13 45.49
C ARG A 7 -62.82 53.91 44.82
N ASN A 8 -62.94 53.81 43.50
CA ASN A 8 -62.29 52.77 42.71
C ASN A 8 -60.85 53.20 42.41
N THR A 9 -59.84 52.53 42.97
CA THR A 9 -58.43 52.79 42.67
C THR A 9 -57.89 51.72 41.72
N LEU A 10 -57.71 52.07 40.45
CA LEU A 10 -57.01 51.21 39.49
C LEU A 10 -55.49 51.33 39.73
N ARG A 11 -54.84 50.25 40.14
CA ARG A 11 -53.37 50.15 40.17
C ARG A 11 -52.89 49.50 38.87
N VAL A 12 -52.12 50.24 38.07
CA VAL A 12 -51.42 49.72 36.89
C VAL A 12 -50.21 48.91 37.37
N ALA A 13 -50.18 47.62 37.06
CA ALA A 13 -49.05 46.74 37.35
C ALA A 13 -48.03 46.81 36.21
N THR A 14 -46.90 47.47 36.43
CA THR A 14 -45.75 47.43 35.52
C THR A 14 -44.87 46.22 35.87
N ARG A 15 -44.84 45.19 35.02
CA ARG A 15 -43.88 44.09 35.12
C ARG A 15 -42.52 44.57 34.59
N ALA A 16 -41.49 44.52 35.44
CA ALA A 16 -40.11 44.73 35.04
C ALA A 16 -39.58 43.49 34.29
N ILE A 17 -39.10 43.68 33.07
CA ILE A 17 -38.42 42.65 32.27
C ILE A 17 -36.94 42.68 32.68
N GLN A 18 -36.43 41.59 33.25
CA GLN A 18 -34.99 41.44 33.52
C GLN A 18 -34.26 41.02 32.24
N PRO A 19 -33.12 41.65 31.89
CA PRO A 19 -32.33 41.21 30.74
C PRO A 19 -31.57 39.93 31.11
N SER A 20 -31.90 38.83 30.46
CA SER A 20 -31.08 37.62 30.44
C SER A 20 -29.80 37.89 29.65
N GLY A 21 -28.67 38.01 30.34
CA GLY A 21 -27.36 38.22 29.72
C GLY A 21 -26.99 37.09 28.76
N LEU A 22 -26.59 37.44 27.54
CA LEU A 22 -26.07 36.50 26.54
C LEU A 22 -24.63 36.13 26.90
N VAL A 23 -24.42 34.87 27.29
CA VAL A 23 -23.08 34.31 27.47
C VAL A 23 -22.53 33.92 26.10
N ILE A 24 -21.70 34.79 25.52
CA ILE A 24 -20.94 34.47 24.30
C ILE A 24 -19.82 33.49 24.70
N ARG A 25 -20.06 32.20 24.49
CA ARG A 25 -18.99 31.18 24.56
C ARG A 25 -18.12 31.30 23.31
N SER A 26 -16.98 31.97 23.42
CA SER A 26 -15.92 31.90 22.43
C SER A 26 -15.46 30.45 22.31
N ARG A 27 -15.78 29.81 21.17
CA ARG A 27 -15.18 28.54 20.82
C ARG A 27 -13.74 28.85 20.42
N VAL A 28 -12.82 28.65 21.35
CA VAL A 28 -11.38 28.65 21.06
C VAL A 28 -11.16 27.55 20.02
N PHE A 29 -10.72 27.94 18.82
CA PHE A 29 -10.33 26.99 17.79
C PHE A 29 -9.26 26.07 18.37
N SER A 30 -9.52 24.77 18.33
CA SER A 30 -8.54 23.76 18.72
C SER A 30 -7.40 23.81 17.71
N SER A 31 -6.29 24.46 18.06
CA SER A 31 -5.05 24.31 17.34
C SER A 31 -4.53 22.91 17.64
N SER A 32 -4.68 21.97 16.70
CA SER A 32 -4.00 20.68 16.78
C SER A 32 -2.50 20.96 16.86
N ARG A 33 -1.88 20.53 17.97
CA ARG A 33 -0.42 20.54 18.09
C ARG A 33 0.16 19.73 16.94
N PHE A 34 1.11 20.29 16.19
CA PHE A 34 2.03 19.48 15.40
C PHE A 34 2.83 18.65 16.41
N VAL A 35 2.39 17.41 16.61
CA VAL A 35 3.20 16.41 17.30
C VAL A 35 4.36 16.12 16.37
N SER A 36 5.56 16.57 16.74
CA SER A 36 6.79 15.98 16.23
C SER A 36 6.67 14.48 16.49
N ALA A 37 6.52 13.70 15.42
CA ALA A 37 6.24 12.27 15.49
C ALA A 37 7.36 11.58 16.30
N GLY A 38 7.05 11.24 17.55
CA GLY A 38 7.87 10.33 18.34
C GLY A 38 7.67 8.92 17.83
N ASP A 39 8.79 8.25 17.56
CA ASP A 39 8.90 6.87 17.09
C ASP A 39 8.24 5.88 18.05
N HIS A 40 6.97 5.54 17.83
CA HIS A 40 6.24 4.58 18.67
C HIS A 40 5.55 3.50 17.86
N HIS A 41 6.36 2.69 17.18
CA HIS A 41 5.95 1.37 16.68
C HIS A 41 7.12 0.40 16.94
N GLY A 42 6.83 -0.83 17.37
CA GLY A 42 7.84 -1.80 17.82
C GLY A 42 8.87 -2.22 16.75
N PRO A 43 9.72 -3.23 17.03
CA PRO A 43 10.91 -3.58 16.22
C PRO A 43 10.63 -4.11 14.80
N TYR A 44 9.40 -3.95 14.31
CA TYR A 44 8.94 -4.41 13.01
C TYR A 44 8.19 -3.35 12.19
N LEU A 45 8.20 -2.10 12.65
CA LEU A 45 7.55 -0.99 11.96
C LEU A 45 8.59 0.10 11.78
N LEU A 46 9.41 -0.10 10.74
CA LEU A 46 10.25 0.89 10.09
C LEU A 46 9.50 2.23 10.03
N ALA A 47 10.26 3.30 10.30
CA ALA A 47 9.84 4.70 10.32
C ALA A 47 8.64 4.98 9.40
N ARG A 48 7.67 5.74 9.91
CA ARG A 48 6.54 6.25 9.12
C ARG A 48 7.06 6.63 7.72
N PRO A 49 6.39 6.18 6.64
CA PRO A 49 6.87 6.48 5.28
C PRO A 49 7.11 7.98 5.16
N PRO A 50 8.24 8.40 4.57
CA PRO A 50 8.62 9.79 4.53
C PRO A 50 7.48 10.61 3.95
N ILE A 51 7.21 11.76 4.55
CA ILE A 51 6.15 12.64 4.09
C ILE A 51 6.65 13.30 2.80
N ILE A 52 6.27 12.74 1.65
CA ILE A 52 6.59 13.29 0.32
C ILE A 52 5.53 14.34 -0.03
N GLN A 53 5.72 15.58 0.44
CA GLN A 53 4.80 16.70 0.20
C GLN A 53 5.53 17.88 -0.45
N GLY A 54 4.82 18.60 -1.32
CA GLY A 54 5.30 19.86 -1.90
C GLY A 54 5.26 21.02 -0.90
N PRO A 55 5.97 22.13 -1.18
CA PRO A 55 6.03 23.31 -0.32
C PRO A 55 4.71 24.11 -0.26
N GLY A 56 3.74 23.82 -1.14
CA GLY A 56 2.51 24.58 -1.29
C GLY A 56 2.71 25.91 -2.05
N ALA A 57 1.66 26.37 -2.73
CA ALA A 57 1.69 27.61 -3.50
C ALA A 57 1.38 28.84 -2.63
N LYS A 58 1.81 30.02 -3.11
CA LYS A 58 1.54 31.31 -2.46
C LYS A 58 0.06 31.68 -2.64
N PRO A 59 -0.56 32.38 -1.67
CA PRO A 59 -1.93 32.86 -1.80
C PRO A 59 -2.13 33.72 -3.06
N GLY A 60 -3.22 33.49 -3.79
CA GLY A 60 -3.56 34.24 -5.00
C GLY A 60 -2.86 33.76 -6.29
N THR A 61 -2.08 32.68 -6.23
CA THR A 61 -1.46 32.06 -7.42
C THR A 61 -2.08 30.69 -7.70
N VAL A 62 -2.09 30.28 -8.96
CA VAL A 62 -2.46 28.91 -9.34
C VAL A 62 -1.24 28.01 -9.06
N PRO A 63 -1.39 26.96 -8.24
CA PRO A 63 -0.30 26.06 -7.89
C PRO A 63 0.17 25.26 -9.11
N THR A 64 1.46 24.95 -9.13
CA THR A 64 2.02 23.98 -10.07
C THR A 64 1.88 22.55 -9.52
N ASP A 65 1.89 21.55 -10.41
CA ASP A 65 1.78 20.14 -10.02
C ASP A 65 2.86 19.74 -9.01
N LEU A 66 4.08 20.30 -9.12
CA LEU A 66 5.14 20.04 -8.15
C LEU A 66 4.82 20.59 -6.76
N GLU A 67 4.15 21.74 -6.65
CA GLU A 67 3.85 22.36 -5.36
C GLU A 67 2.70 21.68 -4.62
N GLN A 68 1.75 21.10 -5.36
CA GLN A 68 0.57 20.45 -4.79
C GLN A 68 0.60 18.92 -4.78
N ALA A 69 1.41 18.27 -5.62
CA ALA A 69 1.51 16.82 -5.63
C ALA A 69 1.98 16.28 -4.27
N THR A 70 1.42 15.13 -3.89
CA THR A 70 1.78 14.44 -2.65
C THR A 70 1.94 12.94 -2.89
N GLY A 71 2.75 12.28 -2.06
CA GLY A 71 2.92 10.82 -2.10
C GLY A 71 3.53 10.32 -3.41
N ILE A 72 2.88 9.33 -4.02
CA ILE A 72 3.38 8.62 -5.22
C ILE A 72 3.40 9.53 -6.46
N GLU A 73 2.41 10.41 -6.59
CA GLU A 73 2.35 11.37 -7.70
C GLU A 73 3.59 12.28 -7.70
N ARG A 74 3.95 12.83 -6.53
CA ARG A 74 5.14 13.65 -6.37
C ARG A 74 6.41 12.86 -6.64
N PHE A 75 6.50 11.61 -6.18
CA PHE A 75 7.63 10.72 -6.44
C PHE A 75 7.82 10.48 -7.94
N GLU A 76 6.74 10.22 -8.67
CA GLU A 76 6.78 10.04 -10.13
C GLU A 76 7.22 11.32 -10.86
N ILE A 77 6.70 12.49 -10.46
CA ILE A 77 7.08 13.79 -11.04
C ILE A 77 8.56 14.08 -10.80
N LEU A 78 9.05 13.92 -9.58
CA LEU A 78 10.46 14.19 -9.23
C LEU A 78 11.40 13.24 -9.97
N ALA A 79 11.11 11.94 -9.98
CA ALA A 79 11.93 10.97 -10.70
C ALA A 79 11.96 11.27 -12.21
N ARG A 80 10.82 11.64 -12.79
CA ARG A 80 10.74 12.04 -14.21
C ARG A 80 11.57 13.29 -14.50
N MET A 81 11.62 14.26 -13.58
CA MET A 81 12.47 15.45 -13.71
C MET A 81 13.97 15.11 -13.65
N GLU A 82 14.34 14.09 -12.89
CA GLU A 82 15.70 13.54 -12.85
C GLU A 82 16.03 12.67 -14.08
N GLY A 83 15.05 12.40 -14.95
CA GLY A 83 15.20 11.55 -16.13
C GLY A 83 15.07 10.05 -15.84
N HIS A 84 14.58 9.68 -14.66
CA HIS A 84 14.35 8.30 -14.26
C HIS A 84 12.85 7.96 -14.25
N ASN A 85 12.48 6.77 -14.71
CA ASN A 85 11.11 6.28 -14.59
C ASN A 85 11.01 5.27 -13.44
N PRO A 86 10.37 5.60 -12.32
CA PRO A 86 10.27 4.70 -11.16
C PRO A 86 9.36 3.50 -11.43
N PHE A 87 8.44 3.61 -12.39
CA PHE A 87 7.50 2.56 -12.76
C PHE A 87 7.77 2.08 -14.17
N ASP A 88 8.57 1.02 -14.29
CA ASP A 88 8.91 0.44 -15.57
C ASP A 88 7.66 -0.10 -16.30
N ARG A 89 7.45 0.40 -17.52
CA ARG A 89 6.36 0.01 -18.43
C ARG A 89 6.89 -0.72 -19.67
N THR A 90 8.18 -0.97 -19.74
CA THR A 90 8.80 -1.62 -20.90
C THR A 90 8.51 -3.13 -20.86
N PRO A 91 8.36 -3.77 -22.04
CA PRO A 91 8.25 -5.22 -22.09
C PRO A 91 9.58 -5.86 -21.68
N LEU A 92 9.51 -7.12 -21.22
CA LEU A 92 10.71 -7.89 -20.90
C LEU A 92 11.58 -8.04 -22.16
N GLN A 93 12.81 -7.56 -22.08
CA GLN A 93 13.78 -7.66 -23.17
C GLN A 93 14.40 -9.06 -23.18
N VAL A 94 14.08 -9.87 -24.20
CA VAL A 94 14.60 -11.22 -24.37
C VAL A 94 15.67 -11.20 -25.47
N THR A 95 16.94 -11.20 -25.08
CA THR A 95 18.08 -11.18 -26.02
C THR A 95 18.48 -12.55 -26.54
N HIS A 96 18.10 -13.62 -25.82
CA HIS A 96 18.47 -15.00 -26.11
C HIS A 96 17.34 -15.95 -25.65
N MET A 97 17.34 -17.18 -26.17
CA MET A 97 16.27 -18.18 -25.96
C MET A 97 16.11 -18.69 -24.51
N GLY A 98 16.99 -18.34 -23.57
CA GLY A 98 16.91 -18.81 -22.18
C GLY A 98 17.04 -20.34 -22.02
N THR A 99 18.24 -20.85 -21.78
CA THR A 99 18.47 -22.27 -21.43
C THR A 99 18.43 -22.47 -19.92
N LEU A 100 18.48 -23.72 -19.42
CA LEU A 100 18.59 -23.93 -17.96
C LEU A 100 19.93 -23.44 -17.40
N GLU A 101 20.99 -23.49 -18.21
CA GLU A 101 22.32 -23.02 -17.84
C GLU A 101 22.40 -21.50 -17.89
N ASN A 102 21.76 -20.89 -18.89
CA ASN A 102 21.68 -19.44 -19.06
C ASN A 102 20.21 -19.00 -19.23
N PRO A 103 19.45 -18.90 -18.13
CA PRO A 103 18.04 -18.50 -18.18
C PRO A 103 17.89 -16.98 -18.35
N VAL A 104 16.75 -16.57 -18.90
CA VAL A 104 16.38 -15.15 -18.98
C VAL A 104 16.08 -14.62 -17.58
N LYS A 105 16.83 -13.60 -17.17
CA LYS A 105 16.69 -12.95 -15.87
C LYS A 105 15.55 -11.93 -15.92
N VAL A 106 14.63 -12.04 -14.96
CA VAL A 106 13.47 -11.15 -14.85
C VAL A 106 13.65 -10.29 -13.60
N PRO A 107 13.88 -8.98 -13.71
CA PRO A 107 14.06 -8.12 -12.54
C PRO A 107 12.79 -8.12 -11.69
N SER A 108 12.90 -8.17 -10.36
CA SER A 108 11.73 -8.08 -9.48
C SER A 108 12.14 -7.64 -8.07
N LEU A 109 11.30 -6.83 -7.43
CA LEU A 109 11.46 -6.50 -6.01
C LEU A 109 10.98 -7.63 -5.09
N GLU A 110 10.17 -8.55 -5.61
CA GLU A 110 9.65 -9.72 -4.91
C GLU A 110 10.29 -11.00 -5.45
N ARG A 111 10.38 -12.08 -4.66
CA ARG A 111 10.99 -13.35 -5.08
C ARG A 111 10.19 -14.10 -6.13
N THR A 112 8.95 -13.68 -6.40
CA THR A 112 8.11 -14.24 -7.46
C THR A 112 7.52 -13.14 -8.32
N ARG A 113 7.47 -13.38 -9.64
CA ARG A 113 6.89 -12.46 -10.61
C ARG A 113 6.10 -13.21 -11.67
N ILE A 114 4.97 -12.65 -12.10
CA ILE A 114 4.20 -13.16 -13.23
C ILE A 114 4.80 -12.57 -14.50
N ILE A 115 5.06 -13.43 -15.49
CA ILE A 115 5.54 -13.03 -16.82
C ILE A 115 4.58 -13.54 -17.88
N GLY A 116 4.52 -12.84 -19.01
CA GLY A 116 3.88 -13.32 -20.24
C GLY A 116 4.96 -13.65 -21.27
N CYS A 117 5.04 -14.92 -21.68
CA CYS A 117 5.95 -15.36 -22.73
C CYS A 117 5.21 -15.37 -24.07
N THR A 118 5.75 -14.65 -25.07
CA THR A 118 5.27 -14.64 -26.46
C THR A 118 6.17 -15.45 -27.40
N GLY A 119 7.17 -16.14 -26.86
CA GLY A 119 8.14 -16.94 -27.62
C GLY A 119 9.47 -16.25 -27.93
N PHE A 120 10.37 -17.01 -28.57
CA PHE A 120 11.68 -16.54 -29.03
C PHE A 120 11.98 -17.15 -30.41
N PRO A 121 12.09 -16.35 -31.50
CA PRO A 121 11.96 -14.90 -31.56
C PRO A 121 10.58 -14.38 -31.08
N ALA A 122 10.49 -13.10 -30.73
CA ALA A 122 9.28 -12.53 -30.14
C ALA A 122 8.04 -12.79 -31.02
N ASP A 123 6.91 -13.10 -30.37
CA ASP A 123 5.62 -13.36 -31.01
C ASP A 123 5.59 -14.67 -31.85
N SER A 124 6.38 -15.67 -31.47
CA SER A 124 6.37 -16.98 -32.12
C SER A 124 5.21 -17.89 -31.67
N HIS A 125 4.57 -17.59 -30.54
CA HIS A 125 3.38 -18.30 -30.06
C HIS A 125 2.50 -17.38 -29.19
N ASP A 126 1.27 -17.80 -28.92
CA ASP A 126 0.32 -17.05 -28.10
C ASP A 126 0.87 -16.74 -26.69
N THR A 127 0.43 -15.64 -26.09
CA THR A 127 0.96 -15.21 -24.79
C THR A 127 0.59 -16.22 -23.70
N ILE A 128 1.62 -16.82 -23.09
CA ILE A 128 1.44 -17.73 -21.95
C ILE A 128 1.90 -17.04 -20.67
N TYR A 129 0.97 -16.91 -19.74
CA TYR A 129 1.23 -16.35 -18.42
C TYR A 129 1.74 -17.42 -17.46
N MET A 130 2.82 -17.12 -16.75
CA MET A 130 3.39 -18.04 -15.78
C MET A 130 3.99 -17.31 -14.57
N LYS A 131 3.86 -17.91 -13.38
CA LYS A 131 4.52 -17.44 -12.16
C LYS A 131 5.93 -18.02 -12.07
N VAL A 132 6.94 -17.15 -12.12
CA VAL A 132 8.35 -17.49 -12.00
C VAL A 132 8.83 -17.17 -10.59
N SER A 133 9.76 -17.97 -10.06
CA SER A 133 10.41 -17.73 -8.76
C SER A 133 11.91 -17.52 -8.92
N SER A 134 12.54 -16.96 -7.90
CA SER A 134 14.00 -16.82 -7.85
C SER A 134 14.71 -18.15 -7.56
N SER A 135 14.01 -19.11 -6.93
CA SER A 135 14.59 -20.37 -6.48
C SER A 135 14.81 -21.41 -7.58
N ARG A 136 13.96 -21.44 -8.61
CA ARG A 136 14.03 -22.42 -9.69
C ARG A 136 13.62 -21.79 -11.02
N PRO A 137 14.36 -22.06 -12.11
CA PRO A 137 13.95 -21.59 -13.42
C PRO A 137 12.66 -22.29 -13.83
N ARG A 138 11.72 -21.52 -14.39
CA ARG A 138 10.50 -22.05 -14.99
C ARG A 138 10.61 -21.98 -16.50
N ARG A 139 10.29 -23.07 -17.17
CA ARG A 139 10.22 -23.13 -18.64
C ARG A 139 8.83 -22.80 -19.15
N CYS A 140 8.77 -22.12 -20.30
CA CYS A 140 7.56 -22.01 -21.11
C CYS A 140 7.23 -23.39 -21.73
N PRO A 141 5.96 -23.83 -21.72
CA PRO A 141 5.58 -25.11 -22.33
C PRO A 141 5.65 -25.11 -23.86
N GLU A 142 5.55 -23.96 -24.53
CA GLU A 142 5.58 -23.85 -25.99
C GLU A 142 7.00 -23.65 -26.53
N CYS A 143 7.64 -22.52 -26.21
CA CYS A 143 8.99 -22.21 -26.73
C CYS A 143 10.14 -22.84 -25.94
N GLY A 144 9.87 -23.43 -24.78
CA GLY A 144 10.91 -24.02 -23.92
C GLY A 144 11.84 -23.02 -23.21
N CYS A 145 11.68 -21.71 -23.43
CA CYS A 145 12.52 -20.68 -22.82
C CYS A 145 12.45 -20.74 -21.29
N ALA A 146 13.61 -20.74 -20.63
CA ALA A 146 13.73 -20.75 -19.18
C ALA A 146 13.85 -19.32 -18.62
N TYR A 147 13.05 -19.02 -17.60
CA TYR A 147 13.03 -17.74 -16.90
C TYR A 147 13.35 -17.92 -15.41
N VAL A 148 14.11 -16.98 -14.85
CA VAL A 148 14.40 -16.90 -13.41
C VAL A 148 14.23 -15.47 -12.92
N VAL A 149 13.70 -15.29 -11.71
CA VAL A 149 13.59 -13.96 -11.10
C VAL A 149 14.94 -13.53 -10.56
N ASP A 150 15.38 -12.34 -10.97
CA ASP A 150 16.50 -11.60 -10.41
C ASP A 150 15.97 -10.67 -9.31
N PHE A 151 16.13 -11.12 -8.06
CA PHE A 151 15.59 -10.43 -6.88
C PHE A 151 16.44 -9.21 -6.53
N GLN A 152 15.81 -8.04 -6.51
CA GLN A 152 16.42 -6.73 -6.26
C GLN A 152 15.82 -6.02 -5.04
N GLY A 153 14.91 -6.68 -4.32
CA GLY A 153 14.29 -6.15 -3.11
C GLY A 153 15.16 -6.30 -1.86
N ASP A 154 14.66 -5.79 -0.74
CA ASP A 154 15.28 -5.98 0.57
C ASP A 154 15.01 -7.41 1.08
N PRO A 155 16.04 -8.23 1.33
CA PRO A 155 15.87 -9.60 1.82
C PRO A 155 15.30 -9.69 3.24
N ASP A 156 15.42 -8.63 4.04
CA ASP A 156 15.06 -8.60 5.46
C ASP A 156 13.61 -8.12 5.69
N GLU A 157 12.90 -7.73 4.63
CA GLU A 157 11.48 -7.43 4.72
C GLU A 157 10.64 -8.69 5.01
N PRO A 158 9.61 -8.61 5.87
CA PRO A 158 8.70 -9.72 6.20
C PRO A 158 8.18 -10.50 5.01
N ALA A 159 7.77 -9.76 3.98
CA ALA A 159 7.17 -10.30 2.78
C ALA A 159 8.19 -11.09 1.93
N ASN A 160 9.46 -10.72 2.05
CA ASN A 160 10.57 -11.27 1.28
C ASN A 160 11.35 -12.36 2.03
N HIS A 161 10.94 -12.74 3.25
CA HIS A 161 11.55 -13.88 3.92
C HIS A 161 11.26 -15.17 3.15
N PRO A 162 12.26 -16.07 2.98
CA PRO A 162 12.00 -17.37 2.41
C PRO A 162 10.96 -18.10 3.28
N PRO A 163 10.00 -18.84 2.69
CA PRO A 163 9.02 -19.57 3.47
C PRO A 163 9.76 -20.53 4.41
N ALA A 164 9.68 -20.25 5.72
CA ALA A 164 10.26 -21.11 6.73
C ALA A 164 9.50 -22.44 6.71
N LEU A 165 10.24 -23.53 6.61
CA LEU A 165 9.67 -24.86 6.74
C LEU A 165 9.14 -25.04 8.17
N SER A 166 7.82 -24.96 8.36
CA SER A 166 7.21 -25.35 9.62
C SER A 166 6.92 -26.85 9.60
N VAL A 167 7.66 -27.60 10.42
CA VAL A 167 7.32 -28.99 10.72
C VAL A 167 6.15 -28.96 11.69
N ILE A 168 4.96 -29.34 11.22
CA ILE A 168 3.77 -29.45 12.05
C ILE A 168 3.70 -30.90 12.51
N HIS A 169 3.89 -31.15 13.81
CA HIS A 169 3.55 -32.43 14.42
C HIS A 169 2.07 -32.39 14.80
N GLU A 170 1.19 -32.89 13.91
CA GLU A 170 -0.25 -32.93 14.17
C GLU A 170 -0.60 -33.99 15.24
N PHE A 171 0.14 -35.10 15.32
CA PHE A 171 -0.03 -36.17 16.31
C PHE A 171 1.29 -36.82 16.75
N PRO A 172 1.42 -37.28 18.01
CA PRO A 172 2.60 -38.02 18.47
C PRO A 172 2.71 -39.36 17.73
N GLY A 173 3.76 -39.52 16.91
CA GLY A 173 4.08 -40.75 16.17
C GLY A 173 3.90 -40.68 14.65
N GLU A 174 3.39 -39.57 14.11
CA GLU A 174 3.30 -39.39 12.65
C GLU A 174 4.57 -38.73 12.09
N LYS A 175 5.08 -39.29 10.98
CA LYS A 175 6.25 -38.75 10.25
C LYS A 175 5.96 -37.30 9.84
N PRO A 176 6.94 -36.39 9.98
CA PRO A 176 6.72 -34.98 9.74
C PRO A 176 6.26 -34.75 8.29
N ARG A 177 5.03 -34.26 8.12
CA ARG A 177 4.56 -33.74 6.82
C ARG A 177 5.08 -32.32 6.67
N LEU A 178 5.85 -32.09 5.61
CA LEU A 178 6.28 -30.76 5.20
C LEU A 178 5.05 -30.01 4.69
N LYS A 179 4.45 -29.13 5.50
CA LYS A 179 3.35 -28.27 5.05
C LYS A 179 3.94 -26.98 4.50
N TRP A 180 3.97 -26.85 3.19
CA TRP A 180 4.20 -25.55 2.56
C TRP A 180 2.94 -24.71 2.64
N GLY A 181 3.08 -23.43 3.01
CA GLY A 181 2.00 -22.47 2.85
C GLY A 181 1.63 -22.31 1.37
N TRP A 182 0.32 -22.20 1.10
CA TRP A 182 -0.38 -22.00 -0.20
C TRP A 182 -0.87 -23.25 -0.97
N ALA A 183 -1.40 -24.24 -0.24
CA ALA A 183 -2.11 -25.44 -0.72
C ALA A 183 -1.24 -26.69 -0.99
N ASP A 184 -1.86 -27.84 -0.73
CA ASP A 184 -1.30 -29.20 -0.69
C ASP A 184 -0.52 -29.51 -1.98
N MET A 185 0.80 -29.68 -1.88
CA MET A 185 1.59 -30.29 -2.93
C MET A 185 1.99 -31.67 -2.41
N THR A 186 1.23 -32.68 -2.81
CA THR A 186 1.67 -34.07 -2.80
C THR A 186 3.10 -34.11 -3.34
N THR A 187 4.00 -34.69 -2.56
CA THR A 187 5.28 -35.20 -3.04
C THR A 187 5.03 -36.11 -4.24
N HIS A 188 5.01 -35.54 -5.44
CA HIS A 188 5.17 -36.31 -6.66
C HIS A 188 6.67 -36.58 -6.80
N ALA A 189 7.10 -37.66 -6.13
CA ALA A 189 8.26 -38.41 -6.62
C ALA A 189 8.01 -38.71 -8.09
N GLY A 190 9.04 -38.51 -8.92
CA GLY A 190 8.98 -38.51 -10.37
C GLY A 190 7.96 -39.47 -10.96
N GLY A 191 6.95 -38.90 -11.60
CA GLY A 191 5.99 -39.59 -12.44
C GLY A 191 5.62 -38.65 -13.58
N ASN A 192 6.12 -38.95 -14.77
CA ASN A 192 5.76 -38.35 -16.05
C ASN A 192 4.26 -38.01 -16.10
N GLN A 193 3.90 -36.73 -16.17
CA GLN A 193 2.56 -36.31 -16.54
C GLN A 193 2.65 -35.73 -17.95
N ARG A 194 2.01 -36.47 -18.86
CA ARG A 194 1.64 -36.04 -20.21
C ARG A 194 0.75 -34.80 -20.15
#